data_AF-A0A5E4NTL4-F1
#
_entry.id   AF-A0A5E4NTL4-F1
#
_cell.length_a   1.000
_cell.length_b   1.000
_cell.length_c   1.000
_cell.angle_alpha   90.00
_cell.angle_beta   90.00
_cell.angle_gamma   90.00
#
_symmetry.space_group_name_H-M   'P 1'
#
loop_
_entity.id
_entity.type
_entity.pdbx_description
1 polymer ?
#
loop_
_entity_poly.entity_id
_entity_poly.type
_entity_poly.pdbx_seq_one_letter_code
_entity_poly.pdbx_strand_id
1 'polypeptide(L)'
;MASSGAVFVFLTTVACVILVIPVKKKCGWGVKASRFIRQGEFIAIYTGKLITVEESKTRLKEDASLSEYMWNLDFDKRNYDYIIDGSNMDKLFG
;
A
#
# COMPACT_ATOMS: atom_id res chain seq x y z
N MET A 1 -0.92 4.29 -25.93
CA MET A 1 -1.66 3.17 -25.32
C MET A 1 -1.11 2.98 -23.91
N ALA A 2 -1.79 3.51 -22.89
CA ALA A 2 -1.41 3.30 -21.51
C ALA A 2 -2.13 2.03 -21.01
N SER A 3 -1.38 0.96 -20.81
CA SER A 3 -1.89 -0.26 -20.21
C SER A 3 -1.92 -0.06 -18.70
N SER A 4 -3.13 0.13 -18.15
CA SER A 4 -3.39 0.09 -16.72
C SER A 4 -3.16 -1.32 -16.22
N GLY A 5 -1.99 -1.59 -15.65
CA GLY A 5 -1.67 -2.87 -15.02
C GLY A 5 -2.22 -2.91 -13.60
N ALA A 6 -3.27 -3.70 -13.39
CA ALA A 6 -3.73 -4.08 -12.06
C ALA A 6 -2.61 -4.87 -11.34
N VAL A 7 -2.29 -4.47 -10.10
CA VAL A 7 -1.33 -5.18 -9.26
C VAL A 7 -2.08 -6.25 -8.47
N PHE A 8 -1.81 -7.51 -8.79
CA PHE A 8 -2.38 -8.68 -8.12
C PHE A 8 -1.61 -8.98 -6.83
N VAL A 9 -2.33 -9.28 -5.74
CA VAL A 9 -1.79 -9.71 -4.44
C VAL A 9 -1.99 -11.22 -4.31
N PHE A 10 -0.91 -11.99 -4.10
CA PHE A 10 -0.97 -13.42 -3.78
C PHE A 10 -0.12 -13.72 -2.53
N LEU A 11 -0.67 -14.56 -1.63
CA LEU A 11 -0.03 -15.02 -0.40
C LEU A 11 0.91 -16.20 -0.67
N THR A 12 2.20 -16.06 -0.34
CA THR A 12 3.01 -16.92 0.56
C THR A 12 4.51 -16.58 0.46
N THR A 13 5.22 -16.90 1.54
CA THR A 13 6.58 -16.56 2.02
C THR A 13 7.72 -16.54 0.99
N VAL A 14 8.47 -15.43 0.90
CA VAL A 14 9.93 -15.32 1.15
C VAL A 14 10.24 -13.85 1.46
N ALA A 15 11.00 -13.60 2.54
CA ALA A 15 11.52 -12.28 2.89
C ALA A 15 12.40 -11.74 1.74
N CYS A 16 11.84 -10.86 0.91
CA CYS A 16 12.61 -10.08 -0.05
C CYS A 16 13.34 -8.99 0.74
N VAL A 17 14.67 -8.97 0.72
CA VAL A 17 15.47 -7.91 1.34
C VAL A 17 15.19 -6.60 0.59
N ILE A 18 14.27 -5.82 1.13
CA ILE A 18 13.88 -4.50 0.69
C ILE A 18 14.93 -3.50 1.20
N LEU A 19 15.62 -2.81 0.29
CA LEU A 19 16.49 -1.70 0.64
C LEU A 19 15.65 -0.41 0.64
N VAL A 20 15.58 0.27 1.78
CA VAL A 20 14.94 1.58 1.90
C VAL A 20 15.96 2.66 1.52
N ILE A 21 15.68 3.44 0.49
CA ILE A 21 16.58 4.47 -0.03
C ILE A 21 15.94 5.85 0.03
N PRO A 22 16.70 6.91 0.39
CA PRO A 22 16.23 8.28 0.23
C PRO A 22 16.14 8.60 -1.27
N VAL A 23 14.97 9.04 -1.72
CA VAL A 23 14.74 9.44 -3.11
C VAL A 23 15.00 10.95 -3.24
N LYS A 24 15.61 11.40 -4.34
CA LYS A 24 16.04 12.79 -4.58
C LYS A 24 15.01 13.82 -4.09
N LYS A 25 15.45 14.78 -3.27
CA LYS A 25 14.90 16.09 -2.80
C LYS A 25 13.38 16.36 -2.69
N LYS A 26 12.45 15.58 -3.25
CA LYS A 26 11.01 15.83 -3.29
C LYS A 26 10.11 14.59 -3.06
N CYS A 27 10.66 13.38 -2.96
CA CYS A 27 9.86 12.14 -2.93
C CYS A 27 10.03 11.30 -1.64
N GLY A 28 10.70 11.81 -0.61
CA GLY A 28 10.86 11.08 0.66
C GLY A 28 11.64 9.77 0.51
N TRP A 29 11.07 8.68 1.02
CA TRP A 29 11.67 7.35 1.05
C TRP A 29 11.08 6.44 -0.02
N GLY A 30 11.91 5.59 -0.62
CA GLY A 30 11.51 4.60 -1.60
C GLY A 30 12.05 3.21 -1.27
N VAL A 31 11.43 2.19 -1.82
CA VAL A 31 11.84 0.79 -1.70
C VAL A 31 12.50 0.35 -3.01
N LYS A 32 13.69 -0.22 -2.91
CA LYS A 32 14.40 -0.82 -4.05
C LYS A 32 14.69 -2.30 -3.78
N ALA A 33 14.46 -3.14 -4.79
CA ALA A 33 14.85 -4.54 -4.75
C ALA A 33 16.39 -4.67 -4.73
N SER A 34 16.90 -5.50 -3.82
CA SER A 34 18.33 -5.83 -3.73
C SER A 34 18.77 -6.87 -4.76
N ARG A 35 17.82 -7.55 -5.40
CA ARG A 35 18.04 -8.55 -6.45
C ARG A 35 17.15 -8.30 -7.66
N PHE A 36 17.48 -8.97 -8.76
CA PHE A 36 16.56 -9.06 -9.89
C PHE A 36 15.29 -9.81 -9.49
N ILE A 37 14.13 -9.28 -9.89
CA ILE A 37 12.80 -9.87 -9.69
C ILE A 37 12.28 -10.25 -11.06
N ARG A 38 11.88 -11.51 -11.25
CA ARG A 38 11.35 -11.97 -12.54
C ARG A 38 9.93 -11.44 -12.74
N GLN A 39 9.53 -11.25 -14.00
CA GLN A 39 8.14 -10.89 -14.29
C GLN A 39 7.18 -11.97 -13.77
N GLY A 40 6.11 -11.55 -13.09
CA GLY A 40 5.13 -12.45 -12.46
C GLY A 40 5.54 -12.93 -11.07
N GLU A 41 6.73 -12.56 -10.58
CA GLU A 41 7.16 -12.88 -9.22
C GLU A 41 6.50 -11.96 -8.20
N PHE A 42 6.08 -12.52 -7.06
CA PHE A 42 5.48 -11.78 -5.96
C PHE A 42 6.49 -10.84 -5.28
N ILE A 43 6.02 -9.66 -4.86
CA ILE A 43 6.85 -8.64 -4.20
C ILE A 43 6.46 -8.48 -2.73
N ALA A 44 5.23 -8.02 -2.46
CA ALA A 44 4.73 -7.74 -1.12
C ALA A 44 3.20 -7.60 -1.11
N ILE A 45 2.61 -7.66 0.09
CA ILE A 45 1.21 -7.33 0.35
C ILE A 45 1.14 -5.91 0.92
N TYR A 46 0.23 -5.09 0.40
CA TYR A 46 -0.13 -3.83 1.06
C TYR A 46 -0.97 -4.16 2.31
N THR A 47 -0.38 -4.00 3.48
CA THR A 47 -1.02 -4.32 4.77
C THR A 47 -1.21 -3.05 5.59
N GLY A 48 -2.24 -3.04 6.43
CA GLY A 48 -2.69 -1.87 7.17
C GLY A 48 -3.88 -2.20 8.04
N LYS A 49 -4.35 -1.22 8.81
CA LYS A 49 -5.60 -1.34 9.55
C LYS A 49 -6.77 -1.36 8.56
N LEU A 50 -7.64 -2.35 8.66
CA LEU A 50 -8.90 -2.33 7.92
C LEU A 50 -9.86 -1.34 8.59
N ILE A 51 -10.29 -0.32 7.87
CA ILE A 51 -11.21 0.72 8.35
C ILE A 51 -12.41 0.84 7.41
N THR A 52 -13.53 1.38 7.91
CA THR A 52 -14.69 1.66 7.06
C THR A 52 -14.49 2.90 6.19
N VAL A 53 -15.29 3.04 5.14
CA VAL A 53 -15.31 4.25 4.32
C VAL A 53 -15.70 5.49 5.12
N GLU A 54 -16.57 5.37 6.12
CA GLU A 54 -16.95 6.47 7.00
C GLU A 54 -15.79 6.89 7.92
N GLU A 55 -15.05 5.92 8.46
CA GLU A 55 -13.86 6.17 9.28
C GLU A 55 -12.77 6.88 8.47
N SER A 56 -12.52 6.45 7.23
CA SER A 56 -11.54 7.10 6.35
C SER A 56 -11.91 8.54 6.03
N LYS A 57 -13.18 8.81 5.71
CA LYS A 57 -13.68 10.18 5.45
C LYS A 57 -13.50 11.08 6.66
N THR A 58 -13.66 10.55 7.87
CA THR A 58 -13.47 11.30 9.11
C THR A 58 -12.00 11.66 9.27
N ARG A 59 -11.09 10.68 9.15
CA ARG A 59 -9.64 10.91 9.24
C ARG A 59 -9.10 11.85 8.17
N LEU A 60 -9.58 11.74 6.94
CA LEU A 60 -9.16 12.61 5.83
C LEU A 60 -9.63 14.07 5.96
N LYS A 61 -10.69 14.32 6.74
CA LYS A 61 -11.08 15.69 7.10
C LYS A 61 -10.12 16.31 8.10
N GLU A 62 -9.58 15.51 9.01
CA GLU A 62 -8.61 15.95 10.02
C GLU A 62 -7.22 16.11 9.42
N ASP A 63 -6.79 15.14 8.60
CA ASP A 63 -5.52 15.16 7.91
C ASP A 63 -5.63 14.53 6.51
N ALA A 64 -5.63 15.40 5.50
CA ALA A 64 -5.72 14.99 4.10
C ALA A 64 -4.47 14.22 3.62
N SER A 65 -3.32 14.36 4.28
CA SER A 65 -2.08 13.67 3.89
C SER A 65 -2.16 12.15 4.10
N LEU A 66 -3.08 11.69 4.97
CA LEU A 66 -3.33 10.26 5.18
C LEU A 66 -3.83 9.53 3.93
N SER A 67 -4.35 10.26 2.94
CA SER A 67 -4.78 9.68 1.66
C SER A 67 -3.66 8.95 0.91
N GLU A 68 -2.40 9.35 1.14
CA GLU A 68 -1.22 8.70 0.55
C GLU A 68 -1.00 7.26 1.06
N TYR A 69 -1.63 6.91 2.19
CA TYR A 69 -1.50 5.61 2.87
C TYR A 69 -2.83 4.84 2.93
N MET A 70 -3.84 5.23 2.13
CA MET A 70 -5.14 4.57 2.09
C MET A 70 -5.36 3.85 0.76
N TRP A 71 -5.78 2.59 0.84
CA TRP A 71 -6.08 1.77 -0.32
C TRP A 71 -7.53 1.27 -0.30
N ASN A 72 -8.30 1.64 -1.32
CA ASN A 72 -9.68 1.20 -1.48
C ASN A 72 -9.73 -0.26 -1.94
N LEU A 73 -10.64 -1.05 -1.35
CA LEU A 73 -10.85 -2.44 -1.75
C LEU A 73 -11.92 -2.54 -2.86
N ASP A 74 -11.67 -1.91 -4.00
CA ASP A 74 -12.61 -1.75 -5.12
C ASP A 74 -12.39 -2.74 -6.29
N PHE A 75 -11.68 -3.84 -6.04
CA PHE A 75 -11.25 -4.79 -7.07
C PHE A 75 -12.42 -5.44 -7.85
N ASP A 76 -13.55 -5.73 -7.18
CA ASP A 76 -14.70 -6.43 -7.77
C ASP A 76 -15.97 -5.58 -7.90
N LYS A 77 -16.04 -4.43 -7.21
CA LYS A 77 -17.25 -3.61 -7.12
C LYS A 77 -16.91 -2.13 -7.10
N ARG A 78 -17.75 -1.31 -7.75
CA ARG A 78 -17.68 0.16 -7.64
C ARG A 78 -17.99 0.68 -6.24
N ASN A 79 -18.69 -0.12 -5.42
CA ASN A 79 -18.93 0.16 -4.01
C ASN A 79 -18.11 -0.81 -3.15
N TYR A 80 -17.29 -0.24 -2.27
CA TYR A 80 -16.49 -0.95 -1.28
C TYR A 80 -16.85 -0.40 0.10
N ASP A 81 -16.88 -1.27 1.11
CA ASP A 81 -17.24 -0.89 2.48
C ASP A 81 -16.00 -0.62 3.34
N TYR A 82 -14.84 -1.08 2.88
CA TYR A 82 -13.59 -1.08 3.64
C TYR A 82 -12.40 -0.55 2.85
N ILE A 83 -11.47 0.05 3.58
CA ILE A 83 -10.21 0.63 3.12
C ILE A 83 -9.09 0.06 3.99
N ILE A 84 -7.93 -0.19 3.39
CA ILE A 84 -6.70 -0.49 4.12
C ILE A 84 -5.98 0.82 4.41
N ASP A 85 -5.77 1.14 5.69
CA ASP A 85 -5.01 2.29 6.16
C ASP A 85 -3.62 1.88 6.69
N GLY A 86 -2.59 2.23 5.94
CA GLY A 86 -1.18 1.95 6.24
C GLY A 86 -0.47 3.04 7.03
N SER A 87 -1.15 4.10 7.50
CA SER A 87 -0.52 5.25 8.15
C SER A 87 0.06 4.96 9.54
N ASN A 88 -0.43 3.94 10.24
CA ASN A 88 -0.06 3.61 11.63
C ASN A 88 0.40 2.15 11.78
N MET A 89 1.32 1.71 10.93
CA MET A 89 1.83 0.33 10.94
C MET A 89 2.72 0.01 12.14
N ASP A 90 3.28 1.02 12.81
CA ASP A 90 4.03 0.93 14.06
C ASP A 90 3.18 0.39 15.22
N LYS A 91 1.86 0.62 15.21
CA LYS A 91 0.94 0.17 16.26
C LYS A 91 0.37 -1.23 16.05
N LEU A 92 0.64 -1.87 14.92
CA LEU A 92 0.07 -3.18 14.58
C LEU A 92 0.85 -4.36 15.20
N PHE A 93 2.08 -4.12 15.67
CA PHE A 93 2.98 -5.14 16.26
C PHE A 93 3.27 -4.92 17.75
N GLY A 94 2.46 -4.10 18.43
CA GLY A 94 2.56 -3.81 19.87
C GLY A 94 1.72 -4.73 20.73
#